data_AF-A0A940NUY0-F1
#
_entry.id   AF-A0A940NUY0-F1
#
_cell.length_a   1.000
_cell.length_b   1.000
_cell.length_c   1.000
_cell.angle_alpha   90.00
_cell.angle_beta   90.00
_cell.angle_gamma   90.00
#
_symmetry.space_group_name_H-M   'P 1'
#
loop_
_entity.id
_entity.type
_entity.pdbx_description
1 polymer ?
#
loop_
_entity_poly.entity_id
_entity_poly.type
_entity_poly.pdbx_seq_one_letter_code
_entity_poly.pdbx_strand_id
1 'polypeptide(L)'
;MQEDFHYYATYCAAYIAGYSHEESLAVCYSAQFVDLCSRTLLSKLKAPLSAATTQLQLELVDANTDLLGLQDITRIWASFHFLPKDLYAKRRFCTKYYRSKYRLICGPNGDLVRDTVELAKDRSLQAAGVAMHVLADTWAHAYFAGTPSLVINNTNYHFYEILPDGDRQIKFRHSASKPDEPDKSIYTCSIYQMHEHSIMNLGHGRAGHLPDYSFIRYRYLPAWYDYEEIIKDNPSDYYHAFCQMVYAMQYLRGERPAFETEQYAWETVQPYEEQIRAILEKRQLDACADWAAFGKQLSGEEIPAFDLEAYQQEYRDATDKNSTVLGKFILAALAQKSMVTNRIYRSKNLLAGFSINFAEKGFMGIKDYRMLTEELGRGQEHD
;
A
#
# COMPACT_ATOMS: atom_id res chain seq x y z
N MET A 1 3.47 -1.63 -4.97
CA MET A 1 3.53 -1.79 -6.44
C MET A 1 3.96 -0.46 -7.06
N GLN A 2 4.02 -0.30 -8.38
CA GLN A 2 4.35 0.98 -9.03
C GLN A 2 3.13 1.64 -9.69
N GLU A 3 3.34 2.81 -10.30
CA GLU A 3 2.30 3.59 -10.97
C GLU A 3 1.57 2.81 -12.06
N ASP A 4 2.27 1.92 -12.76
CA ASP A 4 1.71 1.05 -13.78
C ASP A 4 0.51 0.24 -13.26
N PHE A 5 0.62 -0.31 -12.05
CA PHE A 5 -0.43 -1.09 -11.43
C PHE A 5 -1.40 -0.21 -10.61
N HIS A 6 -0.88 0.66 -9.74
CA HIS A 6 -1.71 1.48 -8.87
C HIS A 6 -2.61 2.46 -9.63
N TYR A 7 -2.17 2.94 -10.80
CA TYR A 7 -2.98 3.79 -11.68
C TYR A 7 -3.62 2.98 -12.82
N TYR A 8 -2.84 2.50 -13.79
CA TYR A 8 -3.43 1.98 -15.03
C TYR A 8 -4.09 0.59 -14.87
N ALA A 9 -3.48 -0.34 -14.12
CA ALA A 9 -4.14 -1.62 -13.84
C ALA A 9 -5.40 -1.43 -12.97
N THR A 10 -5.35 -0.53 -11.97
CA THR A 10 -6.54 -0.15 -11.18
C THR A 10 -7.66 0.39 -12.05
N TYR A 11 -7.36 1.25 -13.04
CA TYR A 11 -8.35 1.72 -14.01
C TYR A 11 -8.98 0.55 -14.77
N CYS A 12 -8.16 -0.38 -15.28
CA CYS A 12 -8.65 -1.55 -16.02
C CYS A 12 -9.53 -2.45 -15.13
N ALA A 13 -9.12 -2.69 -13.89
CA ALA A 13 -9.90 -3.47 -12.93
C ALA A 13 -11.23 -2.79 -12.59
N ALA A 14 -11.25 -1.46 -12.42
CA ALA A 14 -12.48 -0.71 -12.16
C ALA A 14 -13.44 -0.80 -13.35
N TYR A 15 -12.94 -0.61 -14.57
CA TYR A 15 -13.75 -0.71 -15.77
C TYR A 15 -14.34 -2.11 -15.96
N ILE A 16 -13.53 -3.16 -15.78
CA ILE A 16 -13.98 -4.57 -15.82
C ILE A 16 -15.01 -4.87 -14.72
N ALA A 17 -14.90 -4.22 -13.56
CA ALA A 17 -15.89 -4.32 -12.49
C ALA A 17 -17.19 -3.53 -12.76
N GLY A 18 -17.32 -2.88 -13.92
CA GLY A 18 -18.55 -2.20 -14.35
C GLY A 18 -18.63 -0.71 -14.02
N TYR A 19 -17.53 -0.08 -13.60
CA TYR A 19 -17.46 1.37 -13.42
C TYR A 19 -17.36 2.10 -14.77
N SER A 20 -17.89 3.32 -14.86
CA SER A 20 -17.73 4.17 -16.05
C SER A 20 -16.27 4.58 -16.25
N HIS A 21 -15.94 5.17 -17.40
CA HIS A 21 -14.63 5.77 -17.63
C HIS A 21 -14.28 6.80 -16.55
N GLU A 22 -15.17 7.75 -16.27
CA GLU A 22 -14.98 8.81 -15.28
C GLU A 22 -14.86 8.25 -13.86
N GLU A 23 -15.67 7.25 -13.52
CA GLU A 23 -15.57 6.60 -12.22
C GLU A 23 -14.24 5.85 -12.06
N SER A 24 -13.81 5.14 -13.12
CA SER A 24 -12.53 4.41 -13.15
C SER A 24 -11.35 5.37 -13.00
N LEU A 25 -11.39 6.55 -13.63
CA LEU A 25 -10.39 7.61 -13.45
C LEU A 25 -10.35 8.13 -12.01
N ALA A 26 -11.50 8.32 -11.37
CA ALA A 26 -11.54 8.76 -9.98
C ALA A 26 -10.95 7.71 -9.01
N VAL A 27 -11.23 6.43 -9.25
CA VAL A 27 -10.69 5.31 -8.46
C VAL A 27 -9.18 5.20 -8.65
N CYS A 28 -8.69 5.15 -9.89
CA CYS A 28 -7.27 4.97 -10.16
C CYS A 28 -6.42 6.17 -9.73
N TYR A 29 -6.92 7.40 -9.91
CA TYR A 29 -6.26 8.60 -9.41
C TYR A 29 -6.04 8.49 -7.90
N SER A 30 -7.08 8.09 -7.17
CA SER A 30 -7.03 8.00 -5.71
C SER A 30 -6.11 6.88 -5.25
N ALA A 31 -6.07 5.75 -5.97
CA ALA A 31 -5.15 4.66 -5.69
C ALA A 31 -3.69 5.10 -5.86
N GLN A 32 -3.35 5.79 -6.95
CA GLN A 32 -2.01 6.32 -7.18
C GLN A 32 -1.63 7.44 -6.21
N PHE A 33 -2.60 8.29 -5.82
CA PHE A 33 -2.36 9.39 -4.90
C PHE A 33 -1.95 8.92 -3.48
N VAL A 34 -2.24 7.66 -3.11
CA VAL A 34 -1.76 7.06 -1.85
C VAL A 34 -0.22 7.08 -1.78
N ASP A 35 0.49 6.85 -2.89
CA ASP A 35 1.96 6.86 -2.92
C ASP A 35 2.56 8.27 -2.88
N LEU A 36 1.74 9.31 -3.02
CA LEU A 36 2.20 10.69 -3.22
C LEU A 36 1.70 11.66 -2.14
N CYS A 37 0.70 11.27 -1.34
CA CYS A 37 0.14 12.07 -0.27
C CYS A 37 1.05 12.08 0.98
N SER A 38 2.16 12.82 0.88
CA SER A 38 3.11 13.08 1.97
C SER A 38 2.65 14.22 2.87
N ARG A 39 3.31 14.36 4.05
CA ARG A 39 3.08 15.52 4.92
C ARG A 39 3.48 16.83 4.25
N THR A 40 4.57 16.81 3.48
CA THR A 40 5.03 17.97 2.71
C THR A 40 3.96 18.44 1.73
N LEU A 41 3.33 17.51 0.99
CA LEU A 41 2.24 17.86 0.07
C LEU A 41 1.03 18.41 0.83
N LEU A 42 0.59 17.73 1.90
CA LEU A 42 -0.55 18.17 2.69
C LEU A 42 -0.32 19.55 3.32
N SER A 43 0.89 19.84 3.78
CA SER A 43 1.27 21.15 4.31
C SER A 43 1.11 22.25 3.25
N LYS A 44 1.58 22.02 2.02
CA LYS A 44 1.40 22.94 0.89
C LYS A 44 -0.07 23.19 0.58
N LEU A 45 -0.91 22.16 0.66
CA LEU A 45 -2.36 22.26 0.47
C LEU A 45 -3.11 22.83 1.67
N LYS A 46 -2.41 23.08 2.79
CA LYS A 46 -3.02 23.38 4.10
C LYS A 46 -4.06 22.32 4.49
N ALA A 47 -3.83 21.05 4.15
CA ALA A 47 -4.67 19.92 4.51
C ALA A 47 -4.21 19.29 5.85
N PRO A 48 -5.04 18.46 6.52
CA PRO A 48 -4.63 17.79 7.75
C PRO A 48 -3.43 16.87 7.53
N LEU A 49 -2.31 17.13 8.22
CA LEU A 49 -1.08 16.32 8.08
C LEU A 49 -1.27 14.87 8.55
N SER A 50 -2.24 14.63 9.43
CA SER A 50 -2.65 13.29 9.88
C SER A 50 -3.19 12.42 8.75
N ALA A 51 -3.55 12.99 7.60
CA ALA A 51 -4.01 12.26 6.42
C ALA A 51 -2.87 11.72 5.53
N ALA A 52 -1.60 11.97 5.87
CA ALA A 52 -0.46 11.50 5.06
C ALA A 52 -0.49 9.98 4.90
N THR A 53 -0.39 9.49 3.69
CA THR A 53 -0.44 8.05 3.39
C THR A 53 0.93 7.47 3.05
N THR A 54 1.90 8.34 2.73
CA THR A 54 3.29 8.00 2.46
C THR A 54 4.24 8.93 3.21
N GLN A 55 5.55 8.66 3.15
CA GLN A 55 6.61 9.54 3.63
C GLN A 55 7.73 9.66 2.58
N LEU A 56 8.16 10.89 2.29
CA LEU A 56 9.29 11.13 1.41
C LEU A 56 10.59 10.63 2.06
N GLN A 57 11.60 10.32 1.25
CA GLN A 57 12.91 9.90 1.75
C GLN A 57 13.52 10.94 2.71
N LEU A 58 13.42 12.23 2.39
CA LEU A 58 13.85 13.33 3.26
C LEU A 58 13.06 13.33 4.59
N GLU A 59 11.74 13.13 4.55
CA GLU A 59 10.91 13.05 5.76
C GLU A 59 11.29 11.87 6.65
N LEU A 60 11.71 10.74 6.07
CA LEU A 60 12.17 9.57 6.82
C LEU A 60 13.57 9.78 7.42
N VAL A 61 14.48 10.44 6.69
CA VAL A 61 15.82 10.76 7.21
C VAL A 61 15.74 11.71 8.40
N ASP A 62 14.82 12.67 8.35
CA ASP A 62 14.57 13.62 9.44
C ASP A 62 13.65 13.06 10.54
N ALA A 63 13.10 11.85 10.36
CA ALA A 63 12.22 11.25 11.35
C ALA A 63 13.00 10.85 12.61
N ASN A 64 12.47 11.22 13.77
CA ASN A 64 12.99 10.72 15.04
C ASN A 64 12.90 9.19 15.06
N THR A 65 13.99 8.54 15.47
CA THR A 65 14.02 7.08 15.69
C THR A 65 13.63 6.69 17.12
N ASP A 66 13.04 7.64 17.86
CA ASP A 66 12.44 7.40 19.17
C ASP A 66 11.10 6.66 19.05
N LEU A 67 10.48 6.36 20.19
CA LEU A 67 9.23 5.62 20.23
C LEU A 67 8.10 6.31 19.43
N LEU A 68 8.00 7.63 19.48
CA LEU A 68 6.91 8.37 18.84
C LEU A 68 7.10 8.41 17.33
N GLY A 69 8.33 8.65 16.85
CA GLY A 69 8.63 8.62 15.41
C GLY A 69 8.46 7.23 14.81
N LEU A 70 8.88 6.16 15.50
CA LEU A 70 8.63 4.79 15.05
C LEU A 70 7.14 4.44 15.01
N GLN A 71 6.36 4.92 15.99
CA GLN A 71 4.91 4.75 15.99
C GLN A 71 4.29 5.46 14.80
N ASP A 72 4.72 6.68 14.52
CA ASP A 72 4.21 7.48 13.41
C ASP A 72 4.48 6.85 12.05
N ILE A 73 5.71 6.38 11.81
CA ILE A 73 6.06 5.58 10.63
C ILE A 73 5.14 4.35 10.54
N THR A 74 5.00 3.60 11.64
CA THR A 74 4.18 2.39 11.65
C THR A 74 2.71 2.68 11.33
N ARG A 75 2.17 3.81 11.81
CA ARG A 75 0.78 4.22 11.53
C ARG A 75 0.54 4.51 10.05
N ILE A 76 1.52 5.05 9.35
CA ILE A 76 1.40 5.33 7.91
C ILE A 76 1.57 4.02 7.13
N TRP A 77 2.74 3.40 7.25
CA TRP A 77 3.13 2.29 6.40
C TRP A 77 2.28 1.02 6.60
N ALA A 78 1.91 0.68 7.85
CA ALA A 78 1.05 -0.48 8.10
C ALA A 78 -0.43 -0.23 7.71
N SER A 79 -0.84 1.02 7.48
CA SER A 79 -2.22 1.34 7.08
C SER A 79 -2.41 1.38 5.57
N PHE A 80 -1.35 1.69 4.82
CA PHE A 80 -1.45 1.94 3.38
C PHE A 80 -0.66 0.96 2.51
N HIS A 81 0.55 0.58 2.91
CA HIS A 81 1.47 -0.17 2.03
C HIS A 81 1.79 -1.58 2.52
N PHE A 82 1.71 -1.84 3.83
CA PHE A 82 2.08 -3.12 4.42
C PHE A 82 1.00 -3.58 5.40
N LEU A 83 -0.23 -3.74 4.91
CA LEU A 83 -1.39 -4.07 5.74
C LEU A 83 -1.22 -5.46 6.40
N PRO A 84 -1.19 -5.55 7.74
CA PRO A 84 -0.94 -6.82 8.43
C PRO A 84 -1.97 -7.90 8.12
N LYS A 85 -1.49 -9.13 7.83
CA LYS A 85 -2.38 -10.27 7.55
C LYS A 85 -3.11 -10.78 8.80
N ASP A 86 -2.37 -10.99 9.88
CA ASP A 86 -2.89 -11.59 11.13
C ASP A 86 -2.30 -10.89 12.37
N LEU A 87 -3.11 -10.02 12.98
CA LEU A 87 -2.77 -9.30 14.21
C LEU A 87 -2.71 -10.19 15.46
N TYR A 88 -3.20 -11.42 15.37
CA TYR A 88 -3.25 -12.39 16.47
C TYR A 88 -2.28 -13.56 16.29
N ALA A 89 -1.50 -13.55 15.20
CA ALA A 89 -0.53 -14.57 14.85
C ALA A 89 0.29 -15.03 16.06
N LYS A 90 0.40 -16.35 16.19
CA LYS A 90 1.10 -16.99 17.31
C LYS A 90 2.43 -17.54 16.83
N ARG A 91 3.48 -17.25 17.58
CA ARG A 91 4.78 -17.90 17.44
C ARG A 91 5.23 -18.41 18.79
N ARG A 92 5.71 -19.65 18.82
CA ARG A 92 6.26 -20.27 20.03
C ARG A 92 7.65 -19.71 20.33
N PHE A 93 8.05 -19.72 21.60
CA PHE A 93 9.41 -19.39 22.03
C PHE A 93 9.94 -18.01 21.59
N CYS A 94 9.08 -17.01 21.46
CA CYS A 94 9.48 -15.65 21.11
C CYS A 94 9.10 -14.62 22.20
N THR A 95 9.83 -13.51 22.23
CA THR A 95 9.52 -12.41 23.15
C THR A 95 8.22 -11.70 22.74
N LYS A 96 7.57 -11.01 23.69
CA LYS A 96 6.39 -10.17 23.39
C LYS A 96 6.73 -9.14 22.31
N TYR A 97 7.93 -8.57 22.39
CA TYR A 97 8.39 -7.55 21.47
C TYR A 97 8.54 -8.06 20.04
N TYR A 98 9.20 -9.21 19.87
CA TYR A 98 9.30 -9.89 18.59
C TYR A 98 7.91 -10.22 18.02
N ARG A 99 7.03 -10.78 18.85
CA ARG A 99 5.67 -11.14 18.46
C ARG A 99 4.87 -9.94 17.96
N SER A 100 5.03 -8.77 18.56
CA SER A 100 4.37 -7.55 18.08
C SER A 100 4.77 -7.20 16.65
N LYS A 101 6.05 -7.37 16.27
CA LYS A 101 6.51 -7.10 14.90
C LYS A 101 6.08 -8.18 13.92
N TYR A 102 6.19 -9.45 14.35
CA TYR A 102 5.73 -10.60 13.57
C TYR A 102 4.26 -10.48 13.16
N ARG A 103 3.41 -9.97 14.06
CA ARG A 103 1.98 -9.71 13.79
C ARG A 103 1.71 -8.55 12.84
N LEU A 104 2.73 -7.78 12.46
CA LEU A 104 2.64 -6.71 11.46
C LEU A 104 3.14 -7.14 10.08
N ILE A 105 3.48 -8.42 9.89
CA ILE A 105 3.81 -8.95 8.56
C ILE A 105 2.57 -8.82 7.67
N CYS A 106 2.77 -8.13 6.55
CA CYS A 106 1.82 -7.92 5.49
C CYS A 106 1.50 -9.22 4.76
N GLY A 107 0.27 -9.34 4.28
CA GLY A 107 -0.10 -10.41 3.38
C GLY A 107 -1.58 -10.34 2.98
N PRO A 108 -1.95 -11.05 1.91
CA PRO A 108 -3.30 -11.01 1.39
C PRO A 108 -4.27 -11.83 2.25
N ASN A 109 -5.56 -11.64 2.00
CA ASN A 109 -6.65 -12.43 2.59
C ASN A 109 -6.70 -12.39 4.13
N GLY A 110 -6.22 -11.31 4.75
CA GLY A 110 -6.35 -11.06 6.19
C GLY A 110 -7.67 -10.39 6.57
N ASP A 111 -7.98 -10.38 7.87
CA ASP A 111 -9.16 -9.66 8.39
C ASP A 111 -9.13 -8.16 8.08
N LEU A 112 -7.94 -7.56 8.09
CA LEU A 112 -7.79 -6.13 7.83
C LEU A 112 -8.11 -5.74 6.38
N VAL A 113 -7.82 -6.59 5.39
CA VAL A 113 -8.15 -6.25 3.99
C VAL A 113 -9.67 -6.29 3.77
N ARG A 114 -10.37 -7.24 4.44
CA ARG A 114 -11.84 -7.23 4.48
C ARG A 114 -12.36 -5.95 5.11
N ASP A 115 -11.86 -5.58 6.29
CA ASP A 115 -12.26 -4.35 6.96
C ASP A 115 -12.00 -3.10 6.09
N THR A 116 -10.89 -3.07 5.33
CA THR A 116 -10.56 -1.98 4.40
C THR A 116 -11.56 -1.87 3.26
N VAL A 117 -11.94 -2.99 2.63
CA VAL A 117 -12.95 -2.98 1.55
C VAL A 117 -14.34 -2.63 2.10
N GLU A 118 -14.73 -3.19 3.24
CA GLU A 118 -15.99 -2.87 3.90
C GLU A 118 -16.08 -1.41 4.33
N LEU A 119 -14.97 -0.81 4.78
CA LEU A 119 -14.91 0.60 5.15
C LEU A 119 -15.21 1.53 3.97
N ALA A 120 -14.90 1.11 2.74
CA ALA A 120 -15.17 1.86 1.51
C ALA A 120 -16.61 1.67 0.99
N LYS A 121 -17.38 0.72 1.52
CA LYS A 121 -18.76 0.46 1.08
C LYS A 121 -19.65 1.66 1.35
N ASP A 122 -20.44 2.05 0.35
CA ASP A 122 -21.35 3.21 0.37
C ASP A 122 -20.66 4.54 0.71
N ARG A 123 -19.35 4.64 0.41
CA ARG A 123 -18.53 5.86 0.51
C ARG A 123 -18.22 6.42 -0.88
N SER A 124 -17.25 7.32 -0.96
CA SER A 124 -16.81 7.95 -2.20
C SER A 124 -15.98 7.01 -3.07
N LEU A 125 -15.88 7.30 -4.37
CA LEU A 125 -14.94 6.62 -5.28
C LEU A 125 -13.49 6.75 -4.82
N GLN A 126 -13.15 7.85 -4.14
CA GLN A 126 -11.83 8.03 -3.53
C GLN A 126 -11.57 7.00 -2.42
N ALA A 127 -12.60 6.63 -1.64
CA ALA A 127 -12.49 5.56 -0.66
C ALA A 127 -12.30 4.20 -1.32
N ALA A 128 -12.97 3.94 -2.45
CA ALA A 128 -12.73 2.76 -3.25
C ALA A 128 -11.28 2.71 -3.77
N GLY A 129 -10.75 3.83 -4.29
CA GLY A 129 -9.36 3.91 -4.75
C GLY A 129 -8.33 3.67 -3.63
N VAL A 130 -8.53 4.26 -2.44
CA VAL A 130 -7.69 3.96 -1.26
C VAL A 130 -7.76 2.47 -0.92
N ALA A 131 -8.95 1.87 -0.90
CA ALA A 131 -9.09 0.45 -0.61
C ALA A 131 -8.40 -0.44 -1.66
N MET A 132 -8.49 -0.08 -2.95
CA MET A 132 -7.86 -0.84 -4.04
C MET A 132 -6.34 -0.78 -3.97
N HIS A 133 -5.75 0.39 -3.69
CA HIS A 133 -4.32 0.50 -3.46
C HIS A 133 -3.86 -0.43 -2.33
N VAL A 134 -4.51 -0.32 -1.16
CA VAL A 134 -4.15 -1.12 0.03
C VAL A 134 -4.29 -2.61 -0.24
N LEU A 135 -5.38 -3.03 -0.87
CA LEU A 135 -5.63 -4.42 -1.24
C LEU A 135 -4.53 -4.94 -2.17
N ALA A 136 -4.19 -4.21 -3.22
CA ALA A 136 -3.14 -4.60 -4.16
C ALA A 136 -1.79 -4.78 -3.45
N ASP A 137 -1.44 -3.86 -2.56
CA ASP A 137 -0.21 -3.90 -1.79
C ASP A 137 -0.13 -5.08 -0.79
N THR A 138 -1.27 -5.63 -0.37
CA THR A 138 -1.25 -6.88 0.44
C THR A 138 -0.60 -8.06 -0.30
N TRP A 139 -0.71 -8.08 -1.63
CA TRP A 139 -0.13 -9.12 -2.48
C TRP A 139 1.34 -8.83 -2.79
N ALA A 140 1.64 -7.63 -3.29
CA ALA A 140 3.00 -7.25 -3.66
C ALA A 140 3.95 -7.32 -2.46
N HIS A 141 3.55 -6.70 -1.35
CA HIS A 141 4.37 -6.54 -0.15
C HIS A 141 4.19 -7.65 0.89
N ALA A 142 3.54 -8.76 0.52
CA ALA A 142 3.45 -9.94 1.37
C ALA A 142 4.85 -10.30 1.91
N TYR A 143 4.90 -10.70 3.19
CA TYR A 143 6.11 -11.14 3.90
C TYR A 143 7.04 -10.04 4.44
N PHE A 144 6.69 -8.77 4.24
CA PHE A 144 7.36 -7.60 4.82
C PHE A 144 6.42 -6.86 5.78
N ALA A 145 6.92 -5.90 6.54
CA ALA A 145 6.14 -5.15 7.52
C ALA A 145 6.37 -3.64 7.39
N GLY A 146 5.28 -2.87 7.57
CA GLY A 146 5.27 -1.42 7.56
C GLY A 146 5.78 -0.80 8.85
N THR A 147 6.82 -1.39 9.44
CA THR A 147 7.49 -0.88 10.65
C THR A 147 8.99 -1.15 10.52
N PRO A 148 9.88 -0.26 10.98
CA PRO A 148 11.31 -0.54 10.98
C PRO A 148 11.63 -1.79 11.79
N SER A 149 12.11 -2.83 11.12
CA SER A 149 12.47 -4.11 11.74
C SER A 149 13.51 -4.88 10.93
N LEU A 150 14.73 -4.97 11.46
CA LEU A 150 15.76 -5.82 10.87
C LEU A 150 15.31 -7.29 10.82
N VAL A 151 14.71 -7.82 11.90
CA VAL A 151 14.36 -9.25 11.91
C VAL A 151 13.22 -9.63 10.96
N ILE A 152 12.33 -8.69 10.62
CA ILE A 152 11.22 -8.95 9.69
C ILE A 152 11.60 -8.62 8.25
N ASN A 153 12.14 -7.42 8.01
CA ASN A 153 12.26 -6.85 6.66
C ASN A 153 13.59 -7.14 5.98
N ASN A 154 14.55 -7.72 6.71
CA ASN A 154 15.87 -7.98 6.18
C ASN A 154 15.93 -9.30 5.44
N THR A 155 16.81 -9.33 4.44
CA THR A 155 17.14 -10.54 3.69
C THR A 155 18.65 -10.82 3.81
N ASN A 156 19.07 -12.04 3.49
CA ASN A 156 20.47 -12.45 3.56
C ASN A 156 21.09 -12.57 2.15
N TYR A 157 22.28 -13.16 2.05
CA TYR A 157 22.98 -13.35 0.77
C TYR A 157 22.33 -14.41 -0.14
N HIS A 158 21.40 -15.21 0.41
CA HIS A 158 20.64 -16.20 -0.33
C HIS A 158 19.40 -15.54 -0.91
N PHE A 159 19.58 -14.97 -2.10
CA PHE A 159 18.53 -14.27 -2.84
C PHE A 159 18.73 -14.55 -4.33
N TYR A 160 17.76 -15.22 -4.95
CA TYR A 160 17.86 -15.67 -6.35
C TYR A 160 16.63 -15.27 -7.14
N GLU A 161 16.85 -14.76 -8.35
CA GLU A 161 15.83 -14.63 -9.39
C GLU A 161 15.63 -16.01 -10.03
N ILE A 162 14.37 -16.41 -10.18
CA ILE A 162 13.98 -17.68 -10.80
C ILE A 162 13.64 -17.38 -12.26
N LEU A 163 14.43 -17.92 -13.18
CA LEU A 163 14.28 -17.70 -14.62
C LEU A 163 14.07 -19.03 -15.36
N PRO A 164 13.42 -19.04 -16.53
CA PRO A 164 13.22 -20.25 -17.32
C PRO A 164 14.52 -20.95 -17.74
N ASP A 165 15.60 -20.19 -17.92
CA ASP A 165 16.93 -20.68 -18.29
C ASP A 165 17.84 -21.01 -17.09
N GLY A 166 17.31 -20.89 -15.87
CA GLY A 166 17.98 -21.23 -14.61
C GLY A 166 18.14 -20.04 -13.67
N ASP A 167 18.18 -20.35 -12.37
CA ASP A 167 18.23 -19.35 -11.32
C ASP A 167 19.51 -18.51 -11.35
N ARG A 168 19.37 -17.21 -11.08
CA ARG A 168 20.49 -16.26 -11.00
C ARG A 168 20.52 -15.59 -9.64
N GLN A 169 21.69 -15.54 -9.02
CA GLN A 169 21.85 -14.84 -7.75
C GLN A 169 21.67 -13.34 -7.96
N ILE A 170 20.77 -12.74 -7.18
CA ILE A 170 20.51 -11.30 -7.22
C ILE A 170 21.65 -10.55 -6.53
N LYS A 171 22.14 -9.51 -7.19
CA LYS A 171 23.16 -8.60 -6.65
C LYS A 171 22.52 -7.28 -6.25
N PHE A 172 22.53 -7.01 -4.96
CA PHE A 172 22.09 -5.73 -4.45
C PHE A 172 23.22 -4.69 -4.45
N ARG A 173 22.89 -3.48 -4.87
CA ARG A 173 23.78 -2.32 -4.78
C ARG A 173 23.14 -1.17 -4.01
N HIS A 174 23.97 -0.27 -3.53
CA HIS A 174 23.55 0.94 -2.84
C HIS A 174 23.84 2.15 -3.73
N SER A 175 22.87 2.55 -4.55
CA SER A 175 23.00 3.72 -5.40
C SER A 175 21.63 4.31 -5.71
N ALA A 176 21.35 5.51 -5.17
CA ALA A 176 20.09 6.20 -5.42
C ALA A 176 19.94 6.73 -6.86
N SER A 177 21.02 6.72 -7.66
CA SER A 177 21.06 7.35 -8.98
C SER A 177 21.14 6.38 -10.17
N LYS A 178 21.34 5.08 -9.92
CA LYS A 178 21.45 4.10 -11.01
C LYS A 178 20.18 3.26 -11.11
N PRO A 179 19.51 3.22 -12.28
CA PRO A 179 18.30 2.42 -12.48
C PRO A 179 18.65 0.94 -12.43
N ASP A 180 17.74 0.11 -11.90
CA ASP A 180 17.93 -1.33 -11.80
C ASP A 180 18.24 -1.94 -13.18
N GLU A 181 19.04 -3.00 -13.19
CA GLU A 181 19.50 -3.68 -14.41
C GLU A 181 19.00 -5.12 -14.39
N PRO A 182 17.72 -5.37 -14.75
CA PRO A 182 17.13 -6.71 -14.76
C PRO A 182 18.00 -7.70 -15.51
N ASP A 183 18.50 -7.39 -16.71
CA ASP A 183 19.29 -8.32 -17.53
C ASP A 183 20.54 -8.90 -16.84
N LYS A 184 21.04 -8.20 -15.82
CA LYS A 184 22.20 -8.61 -15.01
C LYS A 184 21.83 -9.07 -13.59
N SER A 185 20.54 -9.09 -13.27
CA SER A 185 19.98 -9.33 -11.92
C SER A 185 20.60 -8.41 -10.86
N ILE A 186 20.82 -7.13 -11.22
CA ILE A 186 21.37 -6.10 -10.33
C ILE A 186 20.27 -5.13 -9.94
N TYR A 187 19.99 -5.05 -8.64
CA TYR A 187 18.91 -4.23 -8.09
C TYR A 187 19.41 -3.32 -6.97
N THR A 188 18.73 -2.20 -6.80
CA THR A 188 19.07 -1.19 -5.80
C THR A 188 18.31 -1.48 -4.52
N CYS A 189 19.00 -1.44 -3.37
CA CYS A 189 18.36 -1.60 -2.08
C CYS A 189 18.89 -0.60 -1.04
N SER A 190 18.18 -0.52 0.09
CA SER A 190 18.61 0.27 1.24
C SER A 190 19.98 -0.20 1.77
N ILE A 191 20.75 0.74 2.34
CA ILE A 191 22.03 0.46 3.01
C ILE A 191 21.78 -0.46 4.20
N TYR A 192 22.59 -1.52 4.33
CA TYR A 192 22.51 -2.43 5.46
C TYR A 192 22.76 -1.71 6.80
N GLN A 193 21.90 -1.97 7.78
CA GLN A 193 21.98 -1.39 9.12
C GLN A 193 21.74 -2.47 10.18
N MET A 194 22.67 -2.65 11.11
CA MET A 194 22.54 -3.64 12.19
C MET A 194 21.50 -3.26 13.25
N HIS A 195 21.06 -2.00 13.28
CA HIS A 195 20.11 -1.55 14.28
C HIS A 195 18.67 -1.95 13.90
N GLU A 196 18.02 -2.70 14.78
CA GLU A 196 16.67 -3.24 14.58
C GLU A 196 15.64 -2.17 14.19
N HIS A 197 15.79 -0.93 14.67
CA HIS A 197 14.86 0.19 14.43
C HIS A 197 15.30 1.18 13.38
N SER A 198 16.38 0.91 12.65
CA SER A 198 16.80 1.80 11.58
C SER A 198 15.69 1.93 10.54
N ILE A 199 15.40 3.16 10.12
CA ILE A 199 14.49 3.46 9.00
C ILE A 199 14.87 2.70 7.71
N MET A 200 16.14 2.30 7.58
CA MET A 200 16.63 1.51 6.45
C MET A 200 16.07 0.07 6.42
N ASN A 201 15.52 -0.38 7.54
CA ASN A 201 14.84 -1.66 7.72
C ASN A 201 13.30 -1.53 7.66
N LEU A 202 12.78 -0.45 7.04
CA LEU A 202 11.36 -0.26 6.79
C LEU A 202 10.93 -0.96 5.49
N GLY A 203 9.74 -1.55 5.49
CA GLY A 203 9.11 -2.11 4.30
C GLY A 203 9.93 -3.23 3.67
N HIS A 204 10.08 -3.21 2.35
CA HIS A 204 10.84 -4.23 1.61
C HIS A 204 12.37 -4.06 1.71
N GLY A 205 12.88 -3.05 2.44
CA GLY A 205 14.29 -2.94 2.88
C GLY A 205 15.34 -3.44 1.87
N ARG A 206 15.91 -4.62 2.16
CA ARG A 206 16.96 -5.24 1.33
C ARG A 206 16.47 -5.94 0.08
N ALA A 207 15.18 -6.22 -0.06
CA ALA A 207 14.60 -6.71 -1.30
C ALA A 207 14.46 -5.60 -2.35
N GLY A 208 14.82 -4.34 -2.05
CA GLY A 208 14.78 -3.26 -3.04
C GLY A 208 13.38 -3.11 -3.64
N HIS A 209 13.28 -2.76 -4.92
CA HIS A 209 12.00 -2.68 -5.64
C HIS A 209 11.51 -4.03 -6.20
N LEU A 210 12.15 -5.16 -5.86
CA LEU A 210 11.73 -6.45 -6.42
C LEU A 210 10.25 -6.78 -6.16
N PRO A 211 9.69 -6.54 -4.95
CA PRO A 211 8.26 -6.76 -4.73
C PRO A 211 7.34 -5.92 -5.64
N ASP A 212 7.86 -4.83 -6.21
CA ASP A 212 7.12 -3.88 -7.05
C ASP A 212 7.17 -4.21 -8.54
N TYR A 213 8.07 -5.11 -8.98
CA TYR A 213 8.16 -5.54 -10.36
C TYR A 213 7.24 -6.72 -10.64
N SER A 214 6.21 -6.52 -11.47
CA SER A 214 5.21 -7.56 -11.77
C SER A 214 5.81 -8.84 -12.35
N PHE A 215 6.87 -8.76 -13.15
CA PHE A 215 7.42 -9.91 -13.89
C PHE A 215 8.29 -10.86 -13.05
N ILE A 216 8.80 -10.39 -11.91
CA ILE A 216 9.92 -11.08 -11.26
C ILE A 216 9.44 -12.26 -10.41
N ARG A 217 10.17 -13.37 -10.50
CA ARG A 217 10.04 -14.51 -9.59
C ARG A 217 11.33 -14.61 -8.81
N TYR A 218 11.26 -14.72 -7.49
CA TYR A 218 12.47 -14.79 -6.68
C TYR A 218 12.26 -15.62 -5.42
N ARG A 219 13.37 -16.10 -4.88
CA ARG A 219 13.41 -16.83 -3.61
C ARG A 219 14.44 -16.25 -2.65
N TYR A 220 14.10 -16.26 -1.37
CA TYR A 220 14.94 -15.72 -0.31
C TYR A 220 14.67 -16.40 1.04
N LEU A 221 15.55 -16.17 2.02
CA LEU A 221 15.44 -16.74 3.37
C LEU A 221 15.17 -15.62 4.40
N PRO A 222 13.93 -15.44 4.86
CA PRO A 222 13.64 -14.49 5.94
C PRO A 222 14.02 -15.07 7.31
N ALA A 223 14.62 -14.25 8.17
CA ALA A 223 14.93 -14.65 9.54
C ALA A 223 13.66 -14.98 10.35
N TRP A 224 12.57 -14.27 10.09
CA TRP A 224 11.29 -14.56 10.72
C TRP A 224 10.66 -15.86 10.23
N TYR A 225 11.10 -16.46 9.13
CA TYR A 225 10.61 -17.75 8.68
C TYR A 225 11.63 -18.87 8.96
N ASP A 226 12.38 -18.73 10.06
CA ASP A 226 13.39 -19.70 10.52
C ASP A 226 14.44 -20.03 9.44
N TYR A 227 14.67 -19.08 8.52
CA TYR A 227 15.52 -19.24 7.33
C TYR A 227 15.09 -20.36 6.39
N GLU A 228 13.82 -20.74 6.40
CA GLU A 228 13.21 -21.53 5.33
C GLU A 228 13.02 -20.67 4.08
N GLU A 229 13.02 -21.34 2.93
CA GLU A 229 12.89 -20.67 1.64
C GLU A 229 11.46 -20.23 1.36
N ILE A 230 11.30 -18.95 1.02
CA ILE A 230 10.07 -18.40 0.46
C ILE A 230 10.29 -18.15 -1.02
N ILE A 231 9.33 -18.58 -1.84
CA ILE A 231 9.22 -18.25 -3.25
C ILE A 231 8.14 -17.17 -3.41
N LYS A 232 8.50 -16.07 -4.07
CA LYS A 232 7.61 -15.00 -4.50
C LYS A 232 7.43 -15.12 -6.02
N ASP A 233 6.19 -15.28 -6.46
CA ASP A 233 5.80 -15.27 -7.87
C ASP A 233 4.97 -14.01 -8.12
N ASN A 234 5.65 -12.89 -8.43
CA ASN A 234 4.94 -11.63 -8.60
C ASN A 234 3.92 -11.68 -9.75
N PRO A 235 4.17 -12.34 -10.91
CA PRO A 235 3.14 -12.42 -11.94
C PRO A 235 1.86 -13.07 -11.44
N SER A 236 1.97 -14.14 -10.67
CA SER A 236 0.82 -14.78 -10.02
C SER A 236 0.20 -13.86 -8.97
N ASP A 237 0.99 -13.28 -8.06
CA ASP A 237 0.50 -12.41 -6.98
C ASP A 237 -0.26 -11.19 -7.54
N TYR A 238 0.27 -10.55 -8.58
CA TYR A 238 -0.34 -9.39 -9.24
C TYR A 238 -1.64 -9.78 -9.96
N TYR A 239 -1.68 -10.95 -10.59
CA TYR A 239 -2.90 -11.45 -11.21
C TYR A 239 -4.00 -11.74 -10.17
N HIS A 240 -3.63 -12.31 -9.01
CA HIS A 240 -4.55 -12.50 -7.89
C HIS A 240 -5.03 -11.15 -7.33
N ALA A 241 -4.13 -10.19 -7.16
CA ALA A 241 -4.48 -8.83 -6.74
C ALA A 241 -5.49 -8.21 -7.70
N PHE A 242 -5.24 -8.26 -9.01
CA PHE A 242 -6.14 -7.73 -10.04
C PHE A 242 -7.53 -8.35 -9.95
N CYS A 243 -7.61 -9.69 -9.88
CA CYS A 243 -8.89 -10.39 -9.80
C CYS A 243 -9.63 -10.14 -8.48
N GLN A 244 -8.90 -9.94 -7.38
CA GLN A 244 -9.49 -9.59 -6.11
C GLN A 244 -9.95 -8.12 -6.05
N MET A 245 -9.25 -7.21 -6.73
CA MET A 245 -9.70 -5.82 -6.90
C MET A 245 -11.02 -5.76 -7.68
N VAL A 246 -11.14 -6.50 -8.79
CA VAL A 246 -12.40 -6.61 -9.54
C VAL A 246 -13.51 -7.17 -8.64
N TYR A 247 -13.23 -8.23 -7.88
CA TYR A 247 -14.19 -8.81 -6.93
C TYR A 247 -14.65 -7.81 -5.85
N ALA A 248 -13.70 -7.09 -5.25
CA ALA A 248 -13.98 -6.07 -4.24
C ALA A 248 -14.82 -4.93 -4.81
N MET A 249 -14.51 -4.47 -6.02
CA MET A 249 -15.25 -3.41 -6.70
C MET A 249 -16.67 -3.83 -7.10
N GLN A 250 -16.89 -5.08 -7.53
CA GLN A 250 -18.24 -5.63 -7.72
C GLN A 250 -19.05 -5.65 -6.41
N TYR A 251 -18.41 -5.99 -5.28
CA TYR A 251 -19.04 -5.85 -3.96
C TYR A 251 -19.38 -4.39 -3.62
N LEU A 252 -18.45 -3.45 -3.85
CA LEU A 252 -18.69 -2.02 -3.59
C LEU A 252 -19.88 -1.48 -4.40
N ARG A 253 -20.06 -1.95 -5.63
CA ARG A 253 -21.23 -1.64 -6.48
C ARG A 253 -22.53 -2.32 -6.06
N GLY A 254 -22.48 -3.31 -5.16
CA GLY A 254 -23.64 -4.07 -4.71
C GLY A 254 -24.03 -5.23 -5.62
N GLU A 255 -23.18 -5.60 -6.58
CA GLU A 255 -23.35 -6.80 -7.41
C GLU A 255 -23.07 -8.08 -6.60
N ARG A 256 -22.34 -7.93 -5.48
CA ARG A 256 -22.09 -9.00 -4.51
C ARG A 256 -22.58 -8.57 -3.13
N PRO A 257 -23.17 -9.49 -2.34
CA PRO A 257 -23.75 -9.15 -1.04
C PRO A 257 -22.69 -8.94 0.06
N ALA A 258 -21.52 -9.55 -0.08
CA ALA A 258 -20.43 -9.47 0.89
C ALA A 258 -19.07 -9.54 0.17
N PHE A 259 -18.05 -8.96 0.79
CA PHE A 259 -16.66 -9.19 0.42
C PHE A 259 -16.07 -10.29 1.31
N GLU A 260 -15.72 -11.40 0.69
CA GLU A 260 -15.08 -12.54 1.35
C GLU A 260 -13.60 -12.59 0.94
N THR A 261 -12.73 -12.84 1.91
CA THR A 261 -11.32 -13.13 1.64
C THR A 261 -11.19 -14.46 0.90
N GLU A 262 -10.09 -14.66 0.16
CA GLU A 262 -9.86 -15.85 -0.66
C GLU A 262 -10.87 -16.06 -1.81
N GLN A 263 -11.66 -15.02 -2.11
CA GLN A 263 -12.51 -14.96 -3.30
C GLN A 263 -11.95 -13.96 -4.33
N TYR A 264 -12.19 -14.26 -5.60
CA TYR A 264 -11.62 -13.56 -6.75
C TYR A 264 -12.61 -13.58 -7.92
N ALA A 265 -12.57 -12.54 -8.76
CA ALA A 265 -13.44 -12.44 -9.93
C ALA A 265 -12.88 -13.22 -11.14
N TRP A 266 -12.51 -14.49 -10.94
CA TRP A 266 -11.89 -15.32 -11.99
C TRP A 266 -12.71 -15.35 -13.28
N GLU A 267 -14.01 -15.61 -13.17
CA GLU A 267 -14.91 -15.68 -14.32
C GLU A 267 -15.04 -14.34 -15.05
N THR A 268 -15.11 -13.22 -14.31
CA THR A 268 -15.18 -11.88 -14.89
C THR A 268 -13.90 -11.52 -15.65
N VAL A 269 -12.74 -11.93 -15.12
CA VAL A 269 -11.42 -11.56 -15.67
C VAL A 269 -10.94 -12.53 -16.75
N GLN A 270 -11.46 -13.76 -16.79
CA GLN A 270 -11.07 -14.81 -17.74
C GLN A 270 -10.96 -14.33 -19.20
N PRO A 271 -11.89 -13.54 -19.76
CA PRO A 271 -11.80 -13.08 -21.15
C PRO A 271 -10.57 -12.23 -21.47
N TYR A 272 -9.93 -11.67 -20.43
CA TYR A 272 -8.78 -10.76 -20.54
C TYR A 272 -7.48 -11.37 -20.00
N GLU A 273 -7.52 -12.63 -19.54
CA GLU A 273 -6.42 -13.27 -18.83
C GLU A 273 -5.12 -13.27 -19.65
N GLU A 274 -5.20 -13.65 -20.93
CA GLU A 274 -4.02 -13.69 -21.81
C GLU A 274 -3.35 -12.31 -21.91
N GLN A 275 -4.13 -11.26 -22.10
CA GLN A 275 -3.62 -9.90 -22.23
C GLN A 275 -3.03 -9.39 -20.91
N ILE A 276 -3.70 -9.61 -19.79
CA ILE A 276 -3.20 -9.22 -18.46
C ILE A 276 -1.89 -9.96 -18.15
N ARG A 277 -1.85 -11.28 -18.35
CA ARG A 277 -0.63 -12.07 -18.12
C ARG A 277 0.52 -11.62 -19.01
N ALA A 278 0.26 -11.29 -20.27
CA ALA A 278 1.28 -10.76 -21.17
C ALA A 278 1.91 -9.47 -20.63
N ILE A 279 1.14 -8.59 -20.00
CA ILE A 279 1.66 -7.36 -19.37
C ILE A 279 2.47 -7.69 -18.11
N LEU A 280 1.92 -8.55 -17.24
CA LEU A 280 2.52 -8.90 -15.94
C LEU A 280 3.81 -9.72 -16.08
N GLU A 281 3.90 -10.60 -17.06
CA GLU A 281 5.05 -11.50 -17.24
C GLU A 281 6.15 -10.89 -18.12
N LYS A 282 5.84 -9.80 -18.83
CA LYS A 282 6.81 -9.10 -19.67
C LYS A 282 7.89 -8.48 -18.78
N ARG A 283 9.14 -8.85 -19.06
CA ARG A 283 10.32 -8.46 -18.29
C ARG A 283 10.68 -6.99 -18.50
N GLN A 284 9.96 -6.09 -17.83
CA GLN A 284 10.08 -4.64 -17.94
C GLN A 284 9.92 -3.95 -16.59
N LEU A 285 10.61 -2.83 -16.39
CA LEU A 285 10.55 -2.06 -15.14
C LEU A 285 9.34 -1.11 -15.06
N ASP A 286 8.67 -0.85 -16.18
CA ASP A 286 7.54 0.07 -16.29
C ASP A 286 6.57 -0.51 -17.31
N ALA A 287 5.34 -0.82 -16.88
CA ALA A 287 4.27 -1.32 -17.73
C ALA A 287 3.15 -0.30 -17.99
N CYS A 288 3.35 0.99 -17.70
CA CYS A 288 2.32 2.02 -17.84
C CYS A 288 1.73 2.07 -19.25
N ALA A 289 2.58 2.04 -20.28
CA ALA A 289 2.12 2.11 -21.67
C ALA A 289 1.30 0.88 -22.09
N ASP A 290 1.69 -0.32 -21.63
CA ASP A 290 0.98 -1.56 -21.95
C ASP A 290 -0.39 -1.60 -21.26
N TRP A 291 -0.46 -1.20 -19.98
CA TRP A 291 -1.73 -1.07 -19.26
C TRP A 291 -2.63 0.04 -19.81
N ALA A 292 -2.07 1.18 -20.19
CA ALA A 292 -2.82 2.26 -20.81
C ALA A 292 -3.44 1.82 -22.16
N ALA A 293 -2.68 1.10 -22.98
CA ALA A 293 -3.18 0.54 -24.23
C ALA A 293 -4.32 -0.48 -24.00
N PHE A 294 -4.18 -1.35 -23.00
CA PHE A 294 -5.24 -2.27 -22.61
C PHE A 294 -6.50 -1.54 -22.11
N GLY A 295 -6.33 -0.56 -21.22
CA GLY A 295 -7.45 0.20 -20.70
C GLY A 295 -8.18 1.01 -21.78
N LYS A 296 -7.46 1.57 -22.77
CA LYS A 296 -8.07 2.19 -23.95
C LYS A 296 -8.85 1.19 -24.81
N GLN A 297 -8.32 -0.02 -24.98
CA GLN A 297 -9.04 -1.08 -25.69
C GLN A 297 -10.32 -1.48 -24.96
N LEU A 298 -10.32 -1.51 -23.62
CA LEU A 298 -11.50 -1.81 -22.81
C LEU A 298 -12.57 -0.73 -22.91
N SER A 299 -12.19 0.54 -22.75
CA SER A 299 -13.15 1.64 -22.62
C SER A 299 -13.48 2.38 -23.91
N GLY A 300 -12.64 2.25 -24.94
CA GLY A 300 -12.68 3.10 -26.13
C GLY A 300 -12.18 4.53 -25.90
N GLU A 301 -11.73 4.85 -24.69
CA GLU A 301 -11.34 6.20 -24.24
C GLU A 301 -9.86 6.25 -23.87
N GLU A 302 -9.23 7.41 -24.06
CA GLU A 302 -7.84 7.62 -23.63
C GLU A 302 -7.75 7.78 -22.11
N ILE A 303 -6.74 7.16 -21.51
CA ILE A 303 -6.46 7.32 -20.08
C ILE A 303 -5.42 8.43 -19.93
N PRO A 304 -5.76 9.59 -19.31
CA PRO A 304 -4.79 10.64 -19.10
C PRO A 304 -3.68 10.17 -18.17
N ALA A 305 -2.44 10.60 -18.45
CA ALA A 305 -1.32 10.39 -17.54
C ALA A 305 -1.64 10.96 -16.16
N PHE A 306 -1.12 10.33 -15.11
CA PHE A 306 -1.35 10.79 -13.75
C PHE A 306 -0.78 12.21 -13.55
N ASP A 307 -1.61 13.10 -13.00
CA ASP A 307 -1.23 14.47 -12.68
C ASP A 307 -1.47 14.77 -11.21
N LEU A 308 -0.37 14.90 -10.45
CA LEU A 308 -0.40 15.22 -9.03
C LEU A 308 -1.10 16.57 -8.73
N GLU A 309 -1.13 17.50 -9.68
CA GLU A 309 -1.65 18.85 -9.49
C GLU A 309 -3.14 18.99 -9.85
N ALA A 310 -3.72 18.01 -10.56
CA ALA A 310 -5.06 18.07 -11.16
C ALA A 310 -6.15 18.64 -10.26
N TYR A 311 -6.23 18.19 -9.00
CA TYR A 311 -7.28 18.59 -8.05
C TYR A 311 -6.80 19.54 -6.94
N GLN A 312 -5.55 20.00 -6.99
CA GLN A 312 -5.01 20.85 -5.94
C GLN A 312 -5.64 22.23 -5.92
N GLN A 313 -5.91 22.81 -7.10
CA GLN A 313 -6.53 24.13 -7.19
C GLN A 313 -8.00 24.07 -6.75
N GLU A 314 -8.75 23.06 -7.20
CA GLU A 314 -10.11 22.78 -6.72
C GLU A 314 -10.14 22.70 -5.20
N TYR A 315 -9.25 21.90 -4.61
CA TYR A 315 -9.15 21.77 -3.16
C TYR A 315 -8.81 23.11 -2.50
N ARG A 316 -7.92 23.94 -3.04
CA ARG A 316 -7.52 25.23 -2.43
C ARG A 316 -8.63 26.27 -2.46
N ASP A 317 -9.42 26.31 -3.53
CA ASP A 317 -10.43 27.34 -3.74
C ASP A 317 -11.79 26.98 -3.12
N ALA A 318 -12.06 25.69 -2.91
CA ALA A 318 -13.35 25.24 -2.39
C ALA A 318 -13.66 25.80 -0.99
N THR A 319 -14.88 26.29 -0.78
CA THR A 319 -15.36 26.69 0.55
C THR A 319 -15.67 25.46 1.40
N ASP A 320 -16.30 24.44 0.81
CA ASP A 320 -16.44 23.11 1.39
C ASP A 320 -15.31 22.21 0.87
N LYS A 321 -14.30 22.00 1.71
CA LYS A 321 -13.18 21.10 1.37
C LYS A 321 -13.64 19.65 1.24
N ASN A 322 -14.65 19.21 1.99
CA ASN A 322 -15.04 17.80 2.07
C ASN A 322 -15.67 17.29 0.77
N SER A 323 -16.30 18.18 -0.01
CA SER A 323 -16.96 17.80 -1.27
C SER A 323 -15.99 17.61 -2.45
N THR A 324 -14.78 18.16 -2.34
CA THR A 324 -13.76 18.09 -3.39
C THR A 324 -13.15 16.70 -3.55
N VAL A 325 -12.48 16.44 -4.67
CA VAL A 325 -11.78 15.16 -4.91
C VAL A 325 -10.76 14.89 -3.81
N LEU A 326 -9.83 15.82 -3.55
CA LEU A 326 -8.83 15.63 -2.49
C LEU A 326 -9.44 15.59 -1.09
N GLY A 327 -10.55 16.30 -0.83
CA GLY A 327 -11.25 16.23 0.44
C GLY A 327 -11.83 14.85 0.72
N LYS A 328 -12.50 14.25 -0.27
CA LYS A 328 -13.02 12.87 -0.19
C LYS A 328 -11.89 11.86 0.02
N PHE A 329 -10.75 12.04 -0.65
CA PHE A 329 -9.54 11.24 -0.43
C PHE A 329 -9.01 11.37 1.01
N ILE A 330 -8.86 12.60 1.51
CA ILE A 330 -8.36 12.88 2.86
C ILE A 330 -9.24 12.19 3.92
N LEU A 331 -10.57 12.28 3.77
CA LEU A 331 -11.50 11.61 4.69
C LEU A 331 -11.35 10.09 4.64
N ALA A 332 -11.20 9.50 3.45
CA ALA A 332 -10.95 8.07 3.29
C ALA A 332 -9.62 7.63 3.92
N ALA A 333 -8.54 8.39 3.70
CA ALA A 333 -7.24 8.11 4.29
C ALA A 333 -7.26 8.18 5.82
N LEU A 334 -7.93 9.18 6.39
CA LEU A 334 -8.09 9.30 7.84
C LEU A 334 -8.90 8.13 8.43
N ALA A 335 -9.96 7.70 7.75
CA ALA A 335 -10.77 6.56 8.16
C ALA A 335 -9.96 5.25 8.13
N GLN A 336 -9.27 4.96 7.02
CA GLN A 336 -8.42 3.78 6.86
C GLN A 336 -7.33 3.72 7.94
N LYS A 337 -6.57 4.81 8.11
CA LYS A 337 -5.54 4.90 9.14
C LYS A 337 -6.12 4.72 10.54
N SER A 338 -7.26 5.32 10.84
CA SER A 338 -7.92 5.14 12.14
C SER A 338 -8.33 3.69 12.36
N MET A 339 -8.97 3.05 11.38
CA MET A 339 -9.39 1.64 11.47
C MET A 339 -8.20 0.73 11.76
N VAL A 340 -7.14 0.78 10.96
CA VAL A 340 -5.99 -0.11 11.08
C VAL A 340 -5.25 0.09 12.40
N THR A 341 -4.97 1.35 12.77
CA THR A 341 -4.24 1.64 14.01
C THR A 341 -5.04 1.24 15.26
N ASN A 342 -6.38 1.36 15.23
CA ASN A 342 -7.25 0.85 16.29
C ASN A 342 -7.25 -0.68 16.37
N ARG A 343 -7.28 -1.38 15.23
CA ARG A 343 -7.19 -2.85 15.20
C ARG A 343 -5.85 -3.34 15.76
N ILE A 344 -4.73 -2.71 15.36
CA ILE A 344 -3.39 -2.99 15.90
C ILE A 344 -3.39 -2.79 17.42
N TYR A 345 -3.88 -1.66 17.92
CA TYR A 345 -3.93 -1.38 19.35
C TYR A 345 -4.79 -2.39 20.12
N ARG A 346 -6.00 -2.71 19.62
CA ARG A 346 -6.92 -3.69 20.23
C ARG A 346 -6.31 -5.09 20.32
N SER A 347 -5.41 -5.46 19.40
CA SER A 347 -4.62 -6.71 19.46
C SER A 347 -3.55 -6.75 20.57
N LYS A 348 -3.46 -5.68 21.39
CA LYS A 348 -2.43 -5.42 22.41
C LYS A 348 -1.04 -5.16 21.82
N ASN A 349 -0.98 -4.69 20.58
CA ASN A 349 0.24 -4.26 19.91
C ASN A 349 0.36 -2.73 19.99
N LEU A 350 1.45 -2.23 20.57
CA LEU A 350 1.69 -0.79 20.79
C LEU A 350 2.59 -0.15 19.73
N LEU A 351 2.98 -0.89 18.68
CA LEU A 351 3.89 -0.39 17.64
C LEU A 351 3.27 0.72 16.78
N ALA A 352 1.95 0.85 16.73
CA ALA A 352 1.25 1.98 16.10
C ALA A 352 0.76 3.05 17.10
N GLY A 353 1.19 2.93 18.37
CA GLY A 353 0.79 3.82 19.46
C GLY A 353 -0.66 3.65 19.90
N PHE A 354 -1.12 4.58 20.74
CA PHE A 354 -2.55 4.72 21.06
C PHE A 354 -3.28 5.28 19.84
N SER A 355 -4.49 4.80 19.57
CA SER A 355 -5.33 5.37 18.51
C SER A 355 -6.67 5.77 19.08
N ILE A 356 -7.14 6.94 18.64
CA ILE A 356 -8.47 7.45 18.95
C ILE A 356 -9.38 7.00 17.80
N ASN A 357 -10.51 6.38 18.11
CA ASN A 357 -11.55 6.14 17.11
C ASN A 357 -12.27 7.47 16.84
N PHE A 358 -12.02 8.05 15.68
CA PHE A 358 -12.56 9.36 15.34
C PHE A 358 -14.08 9.32 15.07
N ALA A 359 -14.57 8.23 14.48
CA ALA A 359 -16.00 8.04 14.21
C ALA A 359 -16.81 7.86 15.50
N GLU A 360 -16.29 7.11 16.48
CA GLU A 360 -16.91 6.96 17.80
C GLU A 360 -16.95 8.28 18.61
N LYS A 361 -16.11 9.26 18.24
CA LYS A 361 -16.12 10.61 18.82
C LYS A 361 -16.96 11.64 18.05
N GLY A 362 -17.71 11.20 17.03
CA GLY A 362 -18.62 12.07 16.28
C GLY A 362 -17.94 12.98 15.25
N PHE A 363 -16.67 12.73 14.90
CA PHE A 363 -15.94 13.53 13.92
C PHE A 363 -16.30 13.09 12.51
N MET A 364 -16.90 14.00 11.73
CA MET A 364 -17.39 13.69 10.39
C MET A 364 -16.70 14.51 9.28
N GLY A 365 -15.82 15.46 9.62
CA GLY A 365 -15.19 16.32 8.62
C GLY A 365 -13.77 16.82 8.95
N ILE A 366 -13.08 17.34 7.93
CA ILE A 366 -11.70 17.85 8.02
C ILE A 366 -11.53 18.93 9.12
N LYS A 367 -12.56 19.76 9.33
CA LYS A 367 -12.56 20.79 10.39
C LYS A 367 -12.49 20.17 11.79
N ASP A 368 -13.21 19.08 12.02
CA ASP A 368 -13.24 18.39 13.31
C ASP A 368 -11.89 17.72 13.63
N TYR A 369 -11.24 17.19 12.60
CA TYR A 369 -9.88 16.63 12.71
C TYR A 369 -8.83 17.68 13.08
N ARG A 370 -8.95 18.92 12.57
CA ARG A 370 -8.04 20.02 12.94
C ARG A 370 -8.18 20.40 14.42
N MET A 371 -9.41 20.49 14.93
CA MET A 371 -9.66 20.82 16.34
C MET A 371 -9.03 19.78 17.27
N LEU A 372 -9.11 18.49 16.94
CA LEU A 372 -8.47 17.44 17.75
C LEU A 372 -6.94 17.54 17.74
N THR A 373 -6.31 17.83 16.59
CA THR A 373 -4.85 18.00 16.53
C THR A 373 -4.37 19.24 17.30
N GLU A 374 -5.16 20.32 17.32
CA GLU A 374 -4.87 21.52 18.10
C GLU A 374 -5.05 21.27 19.61
N GLU A 375 -6.07 20.51 20.02
CA GLU A 375 -6.28 20.11 21.41
C GLU A 375 -5.22 19.12 21.93
N LEU A 376 -4.82 18.13 21.12
CA LEU A 376 -3.74 17.19 21.48
C LEU A 376 -2.37 17.87 21.53
N GLY A 377 -2.13 18.89 20.69
CA GLY A 377 -0.91 19.70 20.72
C GLY A 377 -0.82 20.59 21.98
N ARG A 378 -1.94 21.17 22.43
CA ARG A 378 -2.00 21.96 23.67
C ARG A 378 -1.84 21.12 24.94
N GLY A 379 -2.20 19.83 24.89
CA GLY A 379 -1.99 18.91 26.01
C GLY A 379 -0.52 18.50 26.23
N GLN A 380 0.37 18.71 25.24
CA GLN A 380 1.79 18.38 25.34
C GLN A 380 2.68 19.56 25.78
N GLU A 381 2.15 20.79 25.80
CA GLU A 381 2.88 21.97 26.33
C GLU A 381 2.67 22.16 27.85
N HIS A 382 1.84 21.33 28.49
CA HIS A 382 1.44 21.49 29.88
C HIS A 382 1.80 20.33 30.83
N ASP A 383 2.62 19.36 30.39
CA ASP A 383 3.19 18.32 31.27
C ASP A 383 4.72 18.30 31.24
#